data_AF-A0A119HFN1-F1
#
_entry.id   AF-A0A119HFN1-F1
#
_cell.length_a   1.000
_cell.length_b   1.000
_cell.length_c   1.000
_cell.angle_alpha   90.00
_cell.angle_beta   90.00
_cell.angle_gamma   90.00
#
_symmetry.space_group_name_H-M   'P 1'
#
loop_
_entity.id
_entity.type
_entity.pdbx_description
1 polymer ?
#
loop_
_entity_poly.entity_id
_entity_poly.type
_entity_poly.pdbx_seq_one_letter_code
_entity_poly.pdbx_strand_id
1 'polypeptide(L)'
;MAFKDWNQEEYDRIEAEAASENDRALLALHTCEAANADLTDKERGLVQSCRTRVDTFRLMSDAQEKWLLDIARRVRDDLAGDIDALIHRWASGDHTGEHPTYRRADWPLAKGKDLDPTAYWVWVLREINVHGGEEEHCSECASRLNGDTWNGLCGNCADQAENESEHSHTA
;
A
#
# COMPACT_ATOMS: atom_id res chain seq x y z
N MET A 1 -4.55 42.43 -27.04
CA MET A 1 -4.03 41.59 -25.94
C MET A 1 -4.14 40.15 -26.39
N ALA A 2 -3.04 39.56 -26.86
CA ALA A 2 -3.01 38.15 -27.23
C ALA A 2 -2.71 37.35 -25.95
N PHE A 3 -3.62 36.46 -25.57
CA PHE A 3 -3.38 35.42 -24.58
C PHE A 3 -2.24 34.55 -25.13
N LYS A 4 -1.17 34.33 -24.36
CA LYS A 4 -0.05 33.48 -24.78
C LYS A 4 -0.58 32.07 -25.08
N ASP A 5 -0.41 31.62 -26.32
CA ASP A 5 -0.55 30.22 -26.70
C ASP A 5 0.50 29.42 -25.93
N TRP A 6 0.05 28.71 -24.90
CA TRP A 6 0.86 27.72 -24.22
C TRP A 6 1.11 26.56 -25.19
N ASN A 7 2.37 26.12 -25.31
CA ASN A 7 2.75 24.96 -26.11
C ASN A 7 2.18 23.69 -25.42
N GLN A 8 1.60 22.76 -26.18
CA GLN A 8 1.08 21.49 -25.65
C GLN A 8 2.14 20.75 -24.82
N GLU A 9 3.41 20.81 -25.25
CA GLU A 9 4.53 20.22 -24.51
C GLU A 9 4.74 20.85 -23.12
N GLU A 10 4.42 22.14 -22.97
CA GLU A 10 4.53 22.85 -21.70
C GLU A 10 3.37 22.49 -20.76
N TYR A 11 2.16 22.30 -21.31
CA TYR A 11 1.03 21.75 -20.55
C TYR A 11 1.31 20.33 -20.08
N ASP A 12 1.75 19.45 -20.98
CA ASP A 12 2.06 18.06 -20.66
C ASP A 12 3.16 17.96 -19.59
N ARG A 13 4.15 18.87 -19.61
CA ARG A 13 5.19 18.94 -18.58
C ARG A 13 4.62 19.36 -17.23
N ILE A 14 3.78 20.40 -17.18
CA ILE A 14 3.17 20.86 -15.94
C ILE A 14 2.25 19.78 -15.34
N GLU A 15 1.45 19.12 -16.17
CA GLU A 15 0.61 18.00 -15.72
C GLU A 15 1.45 16.82 -15.21
N ALA A 16 2.55 16.48 -15.90
CA ALA A 16 3.44 15.41 -15.46
C ALA A 16 4.15 15.75 -14.14
N GLU A 17 4.58 17.00 -13.95
CA GLU A 17 5.22 17.46 -12.72
C GLU A 17 4.22 17.45 -11.55
N ALA A 18 3.01 17.98 -11.74
CA ALA A 18 1.95 17.93 -10.74
C ALA A 18 1.53 16.49 -10.39
N ALA A 19 1.49 15.58 -11.36
CA ALA A 19 1.23 14.16 -11.13
C ALA A 19 2.36 13.51 -10.31
N SER A 20 3.62 13.81 -10.63
CA SER A 20 4.79 13.30 -9.91
C SER A 20 4.84 13.76 -8.45
N GLU A 21 4.52 15.03 -8.20
CA GLU A 21 4.43 15.57 -6.83
C GLU A 21 3.31 14.91 -6.02
N ASN A 22 2.15 14.70 -6.64
CA ASN A 22 1.03 14.02 -6.00
C ASN A 22 1.33 12.55 -5.71
N ASP A 23 1.97 11.85 -6.65
CA ASP A 23 2.40 10.46 -6.49
C ASP A 23 3.40 10.33 -5.33
N ARG A 24 4.35 11.27 -5.22
CA ARG A 24 5.32 11.31 -4.11
C ARG A 24 4.63 11.50 -2.76
N ALA A 25 3.69 12.43 -2.69
CA ALA A 25 2.90 12.69 -1.48
C ALA A 25 2.06 11.47 -1.06
N LEU A 26 1.37 10.85 -2.01
CA LEU A 26 0.56 9.64 -1.79
C LEU A 26 1.41 8.47 -1.34
N LEU A 27 2.57 8.27 -1.94
CA LEU A 27 3.51 7.24 -1.51
C LEU A 27 3.95 7.46 -0.06
N ALA A 28 4.32 8.70 0.28
CA ALA A 28 4.73 9.04 1.64
C ALA A 28 3.58 8.82 2.67
N LEU A 29 2.33 9.15 2.30
CA LEU A 29 1.16 8.84 3.11
C LEU A 29 1.01 7.34 3.32
N HIS A 30 1.05 6.53 2.26
CA HIS A 30 0.95 5.08 2.38
C HIS A 30 2.06 4.49 3.25
N THR A 31 3.30 4.99 3.13
CA THR A 31 4.41 4.57 4.01
C THR A 31 4.11 4.89 5.48
N CYS A 32 3.65 6.10 5.78
CA CYS A 32 3.33 6.48 7.16
C CYS A 32 2.13 5.70 7.72
N GLU A 33 1.11 5.46 6.90
CA GLU A 33 -0.09 4.72 7.28
C GLU A 33 0.21 3.22 7.50
N ALA A 34 1.12 2.63 6.73
CA ALA A 34 1.61 1.27 6.98
C ALA A 34 2.28 1.17 8.36
N ALA A 35 3.07 2.18 8.76
CA ALA A 35 3.75 2.25 10.05
C ALA A 35 2.91 2.89 11.19
N ASN A 36 1.57 2.93 11.07
CA ASN A 36 0.73 3.72 11.98
C ASN A 36 0.89 3.37 13.48
N ALA A 37 1.24 2.11 13.79
CA ALA A 37 1.52 1.66 15.15
C ALA A 37 2.76 2.33 15.76
N ASP A 38 3.78 2.60 14.94
CA ASP A 38 5.08 3.14 15.37
C ASP A 38 5.15 4.68 15.34
N LEU A 39 4.10 5.31 14.84
CA LEU A 39 3.97 6.76 14.87
C LEU A 39 3.65 7.27 16.27
N THR A 40 4.14 8.45 16.62
CA THR A 40 3.65 9.19 17.78
C THR A 40 2.24 9.75 17.53
N ASP A 41 1.49 10.09 18.58
CA ASP A 41 0.16 10.71 18.43
C ASP A 41 0.18 11.97 17.56
N LYS A 42 1.25 12.77 17.68
CA LYS A 42 1.43 13.98 16.89
C LYS A 42 1.66 13.67 15.41
N GLU A 43 2.45 12.65 15.11
CA GLU A 43 2.71 12.21 13.74
C GLU A 43 1.46 11.60 13.13
N ARG A 44 0.73 10.76 13.86
CA ARG A 44 -0.58 10.27 13.41
C ARG A 44 -1.53 11.41 13.07
N GLY A 45 -1.61 12.43 13.94
CA GLY A 45 -2.43 13.62 13.67
C GLY A 45 -2.00 14.38 12.41
N LEU A 46 -0.70 14.51 12.17
CA LEU A 46 -0.18 15.13 10.95
C LEU A 46 -0.54 14.29 9.70
N VAL A 47 -0.28 12.98 9.73
CA VAL A 47 -0.56 12.05 8.62
C VAL A 47 -2.05 12.09 8.29
N GLN A 48 -2.92 12.01 9.29
CA GLN A 48 -4.37 12.10 9.11
C GLN A 48 -4.79 13.45 8.51
N SER A 49 -4.16 14.55 8.95
CA SER A 49 -4.40 15.88 8.37
C SER A 49 -3.96 15.92 6.90
N CYS A 50 -2.81 15.36 6.55
CA CYS A 50 -2.32 15.30 5.17
C CYS A 50 -3.23 14.43 4.29
N ARG A 51 -3.65 13.25 4.78
CA ARG A 51 -4.60 12.37 4.10
C ARG A 51 -5.91 13.08 3.78
N THR A 52 -6.49 13.76 4.78
CA THR A 52 -7.72 14.53 4.59
C THR A 52 -7.56 15.62 3.53
N ARG A 53 -6.39 16.28 3.44
CA ARG A 53 -6.13 17.29 2.40
C ARG A 53 -6.09 16.65 1.02
N VAL A 54 -5.38 15.53 0.87
CA VAL A 54 -5.32 14.79 -0.40
C VAL A 54 -6.72 14.33 -0.82
N ASP A 55 -7.49 13.71 0.09
CA ASP A 55 -8.84 13.22 -0.18
C ASP A 55 -9.83 14.35 -0.54
N THR A 56 -9.56 15.57 -0.07
CA THR A 56 -10.37 16.76 -0.37
C THR A 56 -9.77 17.66 -1.46
N PHE A 57 -8.80 17.15 -2.21
CA PHE A 57 -8.10 17.85 -3.30
C PHE A 57 -7.51 19.22 -2.88
N ARG A 58 -7.09 19.33 -1.62
CA ARG A 58 -6.41 20.51 -1.08
C ARG A 58 -4.90 20.28 -1.12
N LEU A 59 -4.19 21.23 -1.69
CA LEU A 59 -2.72 21.26 -1.65
C LEU A 59 -2.22 21.23 -0.21
N MET A 60 -1.18 20.46 0.07
CA MET A 60 -0.44 20.56 1.33
C MET A 60 0.38 21.85 1.37
N SER A 61 0.76 22.31 2.56
CA SER A 61 1.81 23.33 2.65
C SER A 61 3.19 22.68 2.55
N ASP A 62 4.20 23.43 2.10
CA ASP A 62 5.59 22.96 2.02
C ASP A 62 6.09 22.36 3.34
N ALA A 63 5.67 22.96 4.46
CA ALA A 63 6.00 22.45 5.78
C ALA A 63 5.35 21.09 6.07
N GLN A 64 4.09 20.89 5.68
CA GLN A 64 3.42 19.60 5.86
C GLN A 64 4.02 18.53 4.98
N GLU A 65 4.27 18.85 3.71
CA GLU A 65 4.89 17.92 2.79
C GLU A 65 6.28 17.51 3.27
N LYS A 66 7.11 18.48 3.67
CA LYS A 66 8.44 18.19 4.22
C LYS A 66 8.36 17.28 5.45
N TRP A 67 7.46 17.58 6.40
CA TRP A 67 7.28 16.76 7.59
C TRP A 67 6.82 15.34 7.25
N LEU A 68 5.87 15.20 6.32
CA LEU A 68 5.39 13.91 5.86
C LEU A 68 6.52 13.09 5.24
N LEU A 69 7.34 13.70 4.37
CA LEU A 69 8.49 13.04 3.76
C LEU A 69 9.56 12.65 4.77
N ASP A 70 9.80 13.48 5.78
CA ASP A 70 10.75 13.17 6.86
C ASP A 70 10.30 11.96 7.70
N ILE A 71 9.00 11.90 8.05
CA ILE A 71 8.42 10.73 8.75
C ILE A 71 8.50 9.50 7.86
N ALA A 72 8.02 9.59 6.61
CA ALA A 72 8.01 8.47 5.66
C ALA A 72 9.40 7.88 5.45
N ARG A 73 10.43 8.73 5.34
CA ARG A 73 11.82 8.28 5.24
C ARG A 73 12.26 7.51 6.48
N ARG A 74 11.95 8.00 7.68
CA ARG A 74 12.31 7.34 8.95
C ARG A 74 11.67 5.96 9.05
N VAL A 75 10.36 5.89 8.86
CA VAL A 75 9.62 4.63 9.07
C VAL A 75 9.81 3.63 7.93
N ARG A 76 10.25 4.05 6.75
CA ARG A 76 10.52 3.13 5.63
C ARG A 76 11.58 2.09 5.99
N ASP A 77 12.61 2.50 6.71
CA ASP A 77 13.68 1.59 7.13
C ASP A 77 13.14 0.55 8.14
N ASP A 78 12.21 0.96 9.00
CA ASP A 78 11.56 0.08 9.97
C ASP A 78 10.64 -0.94 9.28
N LEU A 79 9.95 -0.54 8.20
CA LEU A 79 9.05 -1.41 7.43
C LEU A 79 9.76 -2.39 6.49
N ALA A 80 11.07 -2.25 6.27
CA ALA A 80 11.78 -3.02 5.24
C ALA A 80 11.68 -4.54 5.46
N GLY A 81 11.76 -4.98 6.73
CA GLY A 81 11.64 -6.40 7.08
C GLY A 81 10.24 -6.96 6.83
N ASP A 82 9.20 -6.21 7.18
CA ASP A 82 7.81 -6.64 6.97
C ASP A 82 7.46 -6.70 5.48
N ILE A 83 7.93 -5.71 4.71
CA ILE A 83 7.75 -5.69 3.25
C ILE A 83 8.45 -6.90 2.61
N ASP A 84 9.68 -7.20 3.00
CA ASP A 84 10.44 -8.34 2.47
C ASP A 84 9.76 -9.68 2.79
N ALA A 85 9.31 -9.85 4.04
CA ALA A 85 8.55 -11.03 4.46
C ALA A 85 7.27 -11.21 3.63
N LEU A 86 6.57 -10.11 3.35
CA LEU A 86 5.33 -10.11 2.61
C LEU A 86 5.55 -10.42 1.11
N ILE A 87 6.61 -9.88 0.50
CA ILE A 87 7.04 -10.21 -0.86
C ILE A 87 7.43 -11.68 -0.97
N HIS A 88 8.19 -12.19 0.00
CA HIS A 88 8.59 -13.59 0.01
C HIS A 88 7.40 -14.53 0.12
N ARG A 89 6.43 -14.21 0.99
CA ARG A 89 5.23 -15.01 1.18
C ARG A 89 4.35 -15.05 -0.07
N TRP A 90 4.04 -13.89 -0.65
CA TRP A 90 2.99 -13.82 -1.68
C TRP A 90 3.50 -13.77 -3.11
N ALA A 91 4.77 -13.40 -3.31
CA ALA A 91 5.38 -13.30 -4.64
C ALA A 91 6.68 -14.09 -4.76
N SER A 92 7.01 -14.97 -3.80
CA SER A 92 8.23 -15.80 -3.84
C SER A 92 9.52 -14.99 -4.02
N GLY A 93 9.57 -13.76 -3.50
CA GLY A 93 10.71 -12.85 -3.64
C GLY A 93 10.66 -11.96 -4.88
N ASP A 94 9.62 -12.03 -5.72
CA ASP A 94 9.45 -11.13 -6.86
C ASP A 94 8.87 -9.77 -6.41
N HIS A 95 9.71 -8.75 -6.37
CA HIS A 95 9.30 -7.38 -6.02
C HIS A 95 8.31 -6.78 -7.01
N THR A 96 8.24 -7.31 -8.25
CA THR A 96 7.26 -6.93 -9.27
C THR A 96 6.00 -7.80 -9.27
N GLY A 97 5.97 -8.83 -8.41
CA GLY A 97 4.82 -9.70 -8.23
C GLY A 97 3.61 -8.99 -7.63
N GLU A 98 2.53 -9.74 -7.44
CA GLU A 98 1.24 -9.22 -6.99
C GLU A 98 0.72 -10.02 -5.80
N HIS A 99 -0.03 -9.36 -4.93
CA HIS A 99 -0.67 -9.95 -3.77
C HIS A 99 -2.05 -10.48 -4.18
N PRO A 100 -2.45 -11.70 -3.79
CA PRO A 100 -3.69 -12.32 -4.29
C PRO A 100 -4.96 -11.48 -4.10
N THR A 101 -5.05 -10.78 -2.97
CA THR A 101 -6.22 -9.95 -2.61
C THR A 101 -6.09 -8.49 -3.02
N TYR A 102 -4.88 -7.96 -3.07
CA TYR A 102 -4.62 -6.53 -3.23
C TYR A 102 -3.92 -6.32 -4.55
N ARG A 103 -4.68 -6.23 -5.64
CA ARG A 103 -4.09 -6.27 -6.98
C ARG A 103 -3.40 -4.96 -7.32
N ARG A 104 -2.34 -5.02 -8.13
CA ARG A 104 -1.66 -3.86 -8.72
C ARG A 104 -2.61 -2.98 -9.50
N ALA A 105 -3.63 -3.55 -10.14
CA ALA A 105 -4.65 -2.79 -10.85
C ALA A 105 -5.48 -1.87 -9.94
N ASP A 106 -5.62 -2.22 -8.66
CA ASP A 106 -6.36 -1.46 -7.65
C ASP A 106 -5.46 -0.47 -6.89
N TRP A 107 -4.14 -0.56 -7.07
CA TRP A 107 -3.17 0.35 -6.44
C TRP A 107 -3.39 1.78 -6.96
N PRO A 108 -3.58 2.78 -6.09
CA PRO A 108 -3.84 4.16 -6.53
C PRO A 108 -2.75 4.76 -7.42
N LEU A 109 -1.52 4.26 -7.34
CA LEU A 109 -0.37 4.71 -8.11
C LEU A 109 -0.01 3.75 -9.27
N ALA A 110 -0.92 2.85 -9.67
CA ALA A 110 -0.67 1.86 -10.74
C ALA A 110 -0.23 2.46 -12.08
N LYS A 111 -0.59 3.73 -12.35
CA LYS A 111 -0.21 4.48 -13.56
C LYS A 111 1.01 5.38 -13.38
N GLY A 112 1.54 5.46 -12.15
CA GLY A 112 2.73 6.26 -11.85
C GLY A 112 3.94 5.70 -12.59
N LYS A 113 4.81 6.60 -13.05
CA LYS A 113 6.06 6.24 -13.73
C LYS A 113 7.21 6.29 -12.74
N ASP A 114 8.23 5.46 -12.98
CA ASP A 114 9.48 5.45 -12.22
C ASP A 114 9.31 5.24 -10.70
N LEU A 115 8.22 4.56 -10.31
CA LEU A 115 7.98 4.18 -8.93
C LEU A 115 8.83 2.96 -8.56
N ASP A 116 9.37 2.98 -7.35
CA ASP A 116 10.09 1.84 -6.80
C ASP A 116 9.15 0.61 -6.73
N PRO A 117 9.58 -0.59 -7.17
CA PRO A 117 8.73 -1.79 -7.13
C PRO A 117 8.17 -2.12 -5.73
N THR A 118 8.89 -1.76 -4.67
CA THR A 118 8.45 -1.95 -3.27
C THR A 118 7.35 -0.98 -2.84
N ALA A 119 7.14 0.13 -3.57
CA ALA A 119 6.08 1.10 -3.28
C ALA A 119 4.67 0.47 -3.32
N TYR A 120 4.48 -0.50 -4.22
CA TYR A 120 3.26 -1.28 -4.28
C TYR A 120 3.07 -2.14 -3.00
N TRP A 121 4.14 -2.77 -2.52
CA TRP A 121 4.10 -3.62 -1.32
C TRP A 121 3.90 -2.81 -0.03
N VAL A 122 4.38 -1.58 0.02
CA VAL A 122 4.04 -0.61 1.08
C VAL A 122 2.52 -0.37 1.12
N TRP A 123 1.90 -0.18 -0.05
CA TRP A 123 0.44 -0.03 -0.12
C TRP A 123 -0.29 -1.30 0.32
N VAL A 124 0.18 -2.49 -0.09
CA VAL A 124 -0.39 -3.77 0.37
C VAL A 124 -0.34 -3.90 1.89
N LEU A 125 0.81 -3.62 2.51
CA LEU A 125 0.98 -3.66 3.97
C LEU A 125 0.03 -2.68 4.67
N ARG A 126 -0.11 -1.48 4.12
CA ARG A 126 -1.09 -0.48 4.59
C ARG A 126 -2.52 -1.00 4.51
N GLU A 127 -2.94 -1.61 3.41
CA GLU A 127 -4.30 -2.19 3.31
C GLU A 127 -4.52 -3.30 4.33
N ILE A 128 -3.55 -4.22 4.50
CA ILE A 128 -3.62 -5.28 5.50
C ILE A 128 -3.83 -4.68 6.89
N ASN A 129 -3.02 -3.70 7.27
CA ASN A 129 -3.09 -3.05 8.59
C ASN A 129 -4.41 -2.29 8.81
N VAL A 130 -4.92 -1.59 7.79
CA VAL A 130 -6.23 -0.91 7.85
C VAL A 130 -7.39 -1.90 8.03
N HIS A 131 -7.20 -3.14 7.57
CA HIS A 131 -8.19 -4.19 7.65
C HIS A 131 -7.94 -5.20 8.78
N GLY A 132 -7.25 -4.77 9.84
CA GLY A 132 -7.09 -5.54 11.08
C GLY A 132 -5.87 -6.45 11.14
N GLY A 133 -4.98 -6.38 10.13
CA GLY A 133 -3.73 -7.12 10.10
C GLY A 133 -3.82 -8.44 9.34
N GLU A 134 -2.71 -9.19 9.33
CA GLU A 134 -2.64 -10.48 8.63
C GLU A 134 -3.61 -11.53 9.21
N GLU A 135 -3.98 -11.44 10.50
CA GLU A 135 -4.91 -12.35 11.16
C GLU A 135 -6.33 -12.29 10.56
N GLU A 136 -6.70 -11.17 9.94
CA GLU A 136 -7.97 -10.99 9.24
C GLU A 136 -7.92 -11.47 7.77
N HIS A 137 -6.82 -12.12 7.37
CA HIS A 137 -6.60 -12.63 6.02
C HIS A 137 -6.25 -14.13 6.07
N CYS A 138 -6.80 -14.90 5.13
CA CYS A 138 -6.51 -16.31 5.00
C CYS A 138 -5.01 -16.53 4.77
N SER A 139 -4.36 -17.37 5.57
CA SER A 139 -2.91 -17.59 5.45
C SER A 139 -2.48 -18.22 4.13
N GLU A 140 -3.39 -18.89 3.42
CA GLU A 140 -3.11 -19.59 2.15
C GLU A 140 -3.46 -18.78 0.91
N CYS A 141 -4.59 -18.06 0.94
CA CYS A 141 -5.10 -17.36 -0.26
C CYS A 141 -5.22 -15.84 -0.08
N ALA A 142 -4.81 -15.32 1.08
CA ALA A 142 -4.87 -13.92 1.48
C ALA A 142 -6.28 -13.31 1.50
N SER A 143 -7.33 -14.08 1.23
CA SER A 143 -8.71 -13.58 1.21
C SER A 143 -9.11 -13.10 2.60
N ARG A 144 -9.81 -11.96 2.67
CA ARG A 144 -10.31 -11.46 3.95
C ARG A 144 -11.22 -12.49 4.62
N LEU A 145 -11.01 -12.66 5.92
CA LEU A 145 -11.78 -13.54 6.76
C LEU A 145 -13.00 -12.78 7.28
N ASN A 146 -14.18 -13.39 7.16
CA ASN A 146 -15.46 -12.78 7.54
C ASN A 146 -16.19 -13.70 8.52
N GLY A 147 -15.77 -13.75 9.78
CA GLY A 147 -16.42 -14.59 10.80
C GLY A 147 -15.68 -15.89 11.06
N ASP A 148 -16.39 -17.04 11.03
CA ASP A 148 -15.82 -18.34 11.43
C ASP A 148 -14.59 -18.70 10.57
N THR A 149 -13.42 -18.65 11.19
CA THR A 149 -12.15 -19.09 10.62
C THR A 149 -11.73 -20.40 11.27
N TRP A 150 -10.98 -21.20 10.53
CA TRP A 150 -10.38 -22.42 11.07
C TRP A 150 -8.88 -22.30 10.96
N ASN A 151 -8.19 -22.11 12.09
CA ASN A 151 -6.73 -21.96 12.16
C ASN A 151 -6.15 -20.90 11.18
N GLY A 152 -6.85 -19.78 10.98
CA GLY A 152 -6.42 -18.72 10.05
C GLY A 152 -6.72 -19.01 8.57
N LEU A 153 -7.50 -20.06 8.26
CA LEU A 153 -7.98 -20.39 6.92
C LEU A 153 -9.42 -19.91 6.71
N CYS A 154 -9.71 -19.51 5.47
CA CYS A 154 -11.09 -19.37 5.01
C CYS A 154 -11.70 -20.75 4.75
N GLY A 155 -13.04 -20.86 4.76
CA GLY A 155 -13.75 -22.14 4.60
C GLY A 155 -13.26 -22.99 3.43
N ASN A 156 -13.08 -22.39 2.25
CA ASN A 156 -12.57 -23.11 1.07
C ASN A 156 -11.17 -23.70 1.28
N CYS A 157 -10.27 -22.97 1.94
CA CYS A 157 -8.91 -23.43 2.20
C CYS A 157 -8.88 -24.48 3.32
N ALA A 158 -9.76 -24.35 4.32
CA ALA A 158 -9.93 -25.36 5.36
C ALA A 158 -10.44 -26.69 4.77
N ASP A 159 -11.48 -26.64 3.94
CA ASP A 159 -12.05 -27.81 3.26
C ASP A 159 -11.03 -28.51 2.36
N GLN A 160 -10.15 -27.74 1.70
CA GLN A 160 -9.08 -28.30 0.87
C GLN A 160 -8.02 -29.00 1.73
N ALA A 161 -7.58 -28.38 2.83
CA ALA A 161 -6.59 -28.97 3.73
C ALA A 161 -7.09 -30.28 4.37
N GLU A 162 -8.37 -30.34 4.72
CA GLU A 162 -8.99 -31.57 5.25
C GLU A 162 -9.02 -32.69 4.18
N ASN A 163 -9.46 -32.40 2.96
CA ASN A 163 -9.49 -33.38 1.87
C ASN A 163 -8.09 -33.93 1.52
N GLU A 164 -7.05 -33.08 1.53
CA GLU A 164 -5.67 -33.50 1.28
C GLU A 164 -5.15 -34.40 2.41
N SER A 165 -5.54 -34.13 3.66
CA SER A 165 -5.17 -34.97 4.81
C SER A 165 -5.85 -36.34 4.81
N GLU A 166 -7.13 -36.43 4.40
CA GLU A 166 -7.86 -37.68 4.33
C GLU A 166 -7.35 -38.58 3.19
N HIS A 167 -7.01 -37.99 2.04
CA HIS A 167 -6.46 -38.75 0.92
C HIS A 167 -5.06 -39.30 1.19
N SER A 168 -4.25 -38.64 2.02
CA SER A 168 -2.94 -39.15 2.45
C SER A 168 -3.03 -40.39 3.35
N HIS A 169 -4.18 -40.66 3.97
CA HIS A 169 -4.37 -41.81 4.86
C HIS A 169 -5.00 -43.04 4.15
N THR A 170 -5.29 -42.93 2.86
CA THR A 170 -5.86 -44.02 2.04
C THR A 170 -4.93 -44.57 0.96
N ALA A 171 -3.65 -44.16 0.94
CA ALA A 171 -2.64 -44.64 -0.01
C ALA A 171 -1.76 -45.77 0.57
#